data_AF-A0A7X8L2W5-F1
#
_entry.id   AF-A0A7X8L2W5-F1
#
_cell.length_a   1.000
_cell.length_b   1.000
_cell.length_c   1.000
_cell.angle_alpha   90.00
_cell.angle_beta   90.00
_cell.angle_gamma   90.00
#
_symmetry.space_group_name_H-M   'P 1'
#
loop_
_entity.id
_entity.type
_entity.pdbx_description
1 polymer ?
#
loop_
_entity_poly.entity_id
_entity_poly.type
_entity_poly.pdbx_seq_one_letter_code
_entity_poly.pdbx_strand_id
1 'polypeptide(L)' 'MKRIFGSLGDLLNRKNAGFVSGFVFFIFALMIVIFGFWKTLFIVLFTIGGYIFGVKVLMNPENLRRIVDKILPPGRFR' A
#
# COMPACT_ATOMS: atom_id res chain seq x y z
N MET A 1 16.86 -3.76 -32.40
CA MET A 1 16.88 -3.45 -30.95
C MET A 1 18.25 -3.06 -30.39
N LYS A 2 19.35 -3.74 -30.73
CA LYS A 2 20.71 -3.44 -30.18
C LYS A 2 21.22 -2.00 -30.40
N ARG A 3 20.79 -1.31 -31.47
CA ARG A 3 21.20 0.07 -31.77
C ARG A 3 20.73 1.10 -30.74
N ILE A 4 19.54 0.93 -30.16
CA ILE A 4 18.92 1.91 -29.26
C ILE A 4 19.60 1.87 -27.89
N PHE A 5 19.96 0.67 -27.42
CA PHE A 5 20.68 0.46 -26.16
C PHE A 5 22.12 1.00 -26.20
N GLY A 6 22.80 0.90 -27.36
CA GLY A 6 24.13 1.49 -27.54
C GLY A 6 24.12 3.01 -27.37
N SER A 7 23.19 3.69 -28.02
CA SER A 7 23.05 5.16 -27.95
C SER A 7 22.74 5.68 -26.54
N LEU A 8 21.97 4.93 -25.74
CA LEU A 8 21.69 5.29 -24.34
C LEU A 8 22.93 5.10 -23.44
N GLY A 9 23.71 4.04 -23.69
CA GLY A 9 24.98 3.81 -22.99
C GLY A 9 26.02 4.90 -23.25
N ASP A 10 26.09 5.40 -24.49
CA ASP A 10 27.03 6.48 -24.86
C ASP A 10 26.61 7.84 -24.27
N LEU A 11 25.31 8.10 -24.11
CA LEU A 11 24.78 9.29 -23.43
C LEU A 11 25.06 9.25 -21.92
N LEU A 12 25.07 8.06 -21.33
CA LEU A 12 25.47 7.78 -19.94
C LEU A 12 27.00 7.75 -19.72
N ASN A 13 27.83 7.92 -20.75
CA ASN A 13 29.29 7.98 -20.60
C ASN A 13 29.84 9.42 -20.69
N ARG A 14 28.99 10.41 -20.97
CA ARG A 14 29.36 11.83 -20.84
C ARG A 14 29.49 12.20 -19.36
N LYS A 15 30.45 13.08 -19.05
CA LYS A 15 30.79 13.66 -17.73
C LYS A 15 29.61 14.06 -16.79
N ASN A 16 28.37 14.14 -17.30
CA ASN A 16 27.16 14.46 -16.55
C ASN A 16 26.26 13.24 -16.25
N ALA A 17 26.74 12.02 -16.53
CA ALA A 17 26.00 10.78 -16.35
C ALA A 17 25.50 10.53 -14.93
N GLY A 18 26.30 10.90 -13.93
CA GLY A 18 25.91 10.82 -12.51
C GLY A 18 24.72 11.72 -12.20
N PHE A 19 24.66 12.91 -12.79
CA PHE A 19 23.54 13.83 -12.61
C PHE A 19 22.28 13.34 -13.32
N VAL A 20 22.41 12.85 -14.56
CA VAL A 20 21.26 12.34 -15.34
C VAL A 20 20.69 11.07 -14.71
N SER A 21 21.54 10.11 -14.33
CA SER A 21 21.09 8.90 -13.65
C SER A 21 20.49 9.20 -12.27
N GLY A 22 21.15 10.05 -11.47
CA GLY A 22 20.64 10.47 -10.16
C GLY A 22 19.28 11.15 -10.25
N PHE A 23 19.07 12.02 -11.24
CA PHE A 23 17.80 12.70 -11.45
C PHE A 23 16.68 11.73 -11.87
N VAL A 24 16.98 10.75 -12.73
CA VAL A 24 16.00 9.71 -13.14
C VAL A 24 15.59 8.85 -11.95
N PHE A 25 16.52 8.39 -11.13
CA PHE A 25 16.20 7.60 -9.93
C PHE A 25 15.49 8.42 -8.86
N PHE A 26 15.81 9.71 -8.73
CA PHE A 26 15.13 10.62 -7.81
C PHE A 26 13.67 10.83 -8.18
N ILE A 27 13.36 11.03 -9.47
CA ILE A 27 11.98 11.10 -9.96
C ILE A 27 11.24 9.79 -9.72
N PHE A 28 11.90 8.65 -9.95
CA PHE A 28 11.30 7.34 -9.70
C PHE A 28 11.00 7.11 -8.21
N ALA A 29 11.91 7.54 -7.32
CA ALA A 29 11.72 7.50 -5.87
C ALA A 29 10.59 8.42 -5.41
N LEU A 30 10.51 9.65 -5.93
CA LEU A 30 9.39 10.57 -5.69
C LEU A 30 8.07 9.98 -6.12
N MET A 31 8.02 9.31 -7.28
CA MET A 31 6.83 8.63 -7.77
C MET A 31 6.41 7.50 -6.83
N ILE A 32 7.35 6.68 -6.36
CA ILE A 32 7.08 5.62 -5.36
C ILE A 32 6.61 6.21 -4.03
N VAL A 33 7.17 7.34 -3.57
CA VAL A 33 6.74 7.99 -2.32
C VAL A 33 5.34 8.57 -2.48
N ILE A 34 5.04 9.27 -3.57
CA ILE A 34 3.72 9.88 -3.79
C ILE A 34 2.62 8.81 -3.90
N PHE A 35 2.86 7.71 -4.61
CA PHE A 35 1.88 6.64 -4.78
C PHE A 35 1.88 5.59 -3.63
N GLY A 36 3.02 5.36 -3.00
CA GLY A 36 3.21 4.35 -1.96
C GLY A 36 2.95 4.85 -0.55
N PHE A 37 3.42 6.05 -0.19
CA PHE A 37 3.30 6.59 1.18
C PHE A 37 1.84 6.76 1.61
N TRP A 38 1.00 7.31 0.72
CA TRP A 38 -0.41 7.52 1.07
C TRP A 38 -1.18 6.21 1.16
N LYS A 39 -0.83 5.23 0.31
CA LYS A 39 -1.45 3.90 0.32
C LYS A 39 -1.03 3.10 1.56
N THR A 40 0.24 3.13 1.95
CA THR A 40 0.71 2.46 3.16
C THR A 40 0.15 3.11 4.41
N LEU A 41 0.07 4.44 4.47
CA LEU A 41 -0.56 5.16 5.58
C LEU A 41 -2.04 4.78 5.73
N PHE A 42 -2.77 4.70 4.62
CA PHE A 42 -4.18 4.29 4.63
C PHE A 42 -4.36 2.85 5.12
N ILE A 43 -3.53 1.92 4.62
CA ILE A 43 -3.56 0.52 5.05
C ILE A 43 -3.23 0.43 6.54
N VAL A 44 -2.17 1.08 7.02
CA VAL A 44 -1.78 1.07 8.43
C VAL A 44 -2.87 1.66 9.32
N LEU A 45 -3.49 2.78 8.92
CA LEU A 45 -4.58 3.40 9.68
C LEU A 45 -5.81 2.48 9.75
N PHE A 46 -6.19 1.84 8.64
CA PHE A 46 -7.29 0.87 8.61
C PHE A 46 -6.98 -0.40 9.38
N THR A 47 -5.73 -0.89 9.35
CA THR A 47 -5.30 -2.05 10.13
C THR A 47 -5.31 -1.76 11.62
N ILE A 48 -4.78 -0.61 12.07
CA ILE A 48 -4.81 -0.21 13.49
C ILE A 48 -6.25 0.04 13.95
N GLY A 49 -7.04 0.78 13.15
CA GLY A 49 -8.45 1.01 13.43
C GLY A 49 -9.22 -0.30 13.51
N GLY A 50 -9.08 -1.16 12.51
CA GLY A 50 -9.70 -2.48 12.46
C GLY A 50 -9.27 -3.40 13.62
N TYR A 51 -8.00 -3.34 14.05
CA TYR A 51 -7.51 -4.10 15.19
C TYR A 51 -8.15 -3.62 16.50
N ILE A 52 -8.20 -2.31 16.75
CA ILE A 52 -8.79 -1.74 17.98
C ILE A 52 -10.31 -2.02 18.01
N PHE A 53 -11.01 -1.79 16.89
CA PHE A 53 -12.43 -2.09 16.77
C PHE A 53 -12.70 -3.59 16.92
N GLY A 54 -11.89 -4.41 16.24
CA GLY A 54 -11.97 -5.87 16.31
C GLY A 54 -11.81 -6.35 17.74
N VAL A 55 -10.70 -6.03 18.41
CA VAL A 55 -10.45 -6.43 19.79
C VAL A 55 -11.60 -5.99 20.71
N LYS A 56 -12.09 -4.74 20.61
CA LYS A 56 -13.17 -4.26 21.49
C LYS A 56 -14.50 -4.98 21.27
N VAL A 57 -14.81 -5.35 20.03
CA VAL A 57 -16.02 -6.09 19.66
C VAL A 57 -15.89 -7.57 20.00
N LEU A 58 -14.75 -8.21 19.67
CA LEU A 58 -14.46 -9.63 19.90
C LEU A 58 -14.28 -9.97 21.37
N MET A 59 -13.76 -9.06 22.18
CA MET A 59 -13.55 -9.27 23.62
C MET A 59 -14.87 -9.32 24.41
N ASN A 60 -15.97 -8.82 23.84
CA ASN A 60 -17.31 -8.90 24.43
C ASN A 60 -18.17 -9.89 23.64
N PRO A 61 -18.19 -11.19 23.99
CA PRO A 61 -18.91 -12.22 23.24
C PRO A 61 -20.40 -11.93 23.11
N GLU A 62 -21.00 -11.28 24.09
CA GLU A 62 -22.41 -10.86 24.05
C GLU A 62 -22.68 -9.78 23.00
N ASN A 63 -21.76 -8.82 22.85
CA ASN A 63 -21.91 -7.71 21.92
C ASN A 63 -21.64 -8.16 20.48
N LEU A 64 -20.65 -9.04 20.30
CA LEU A 64 -20.41 -9.71 19.03
C LEU A 64 -21.62 -10.57 18.64
N ARG A 65 -22.19 -11.34 19.58
CA ARG A 65 -23.40 -12.14 19.35
C ARG A 65 -24.59 -11.28 18.94
N ARG A 66 -24.84 -10.13 19.58
CA ARG A 66 -25.90 -9.19 19.15
C ARG A 66 -25.70 -8.61 17.76
N ILE A 67 -24.46 -8.30 17.38
CA ILE A 67 -24.13 -7.79 16.04
C ILE A 67 -24.29 -8.90 15.00
N VAL A 68 -23.80 -10.09 15.31
CA VAL A 68 -23.93 -11.29 14.46
C VAL A 68 -25.40 -11.70 14.32
N ASP A 69 -26.20 -11.70 15.39
CA ASP A 69 -27.64 -12.00 15.36
C ASP A 69 -28.45 -10.94 14.60
N LYS A 70 -27.93 -9.72 14.44
CA LYS A 70 -28.54 -8.66 13.63
C LYS A 70 -28.18 -8.78 12.14
N ILE A 71 -26.98 -9.27 11.84
CA ILE A 71 -26.47 -9.43 10.46
C ILE A 71 -26.89 -10.78 9.87
N LEU A 72 -26.86 -11.84 10.68
CA LEU A 72 -27.40 -13.15 10.36
C LEU A 72 -28.87 -13.15 10.79
N PRO A 73 -29.84 -13.11 9.85
CA PRO A 73 -31.24 -13.29 10.21
C PRO A 73 -31.37 -14.61 10.98
N PRO A 74 -32.16 -14.64 12.08
CA PRO A 74 -32.21 -15.76 13.00
C PRO A 74 -32.47 -17.06 12.23
N GLY A 75 -31.47 -17.94 12.22
CA GLY A 75 -31.63 -19.28 11.69
C GLY A 75 -32.67 -20.00 12.54
N ARG A 76 -33.88 -20.16 12.00
CA ARG A 76 -34.89 -21.09 12.51
C ARG A 76 -34.40 -22.52 12.31
N PHE A 77 -33.35 -22.90 13.03
CA PHE A 77 -33.03 -24.31 13.21
C PHE A 77 -33.72 -24.72 14.50
N ARG A 78 -34.87 -25.34 14.26
CA ARG A 78 -35.79 -25.93 15.23
C ARG A 78 -35.07 -26.96 16.08
#